data_AF-A0A3L6SWE7-F1
#
_entry.id   AF-A0A3L6SWE7-F1
#
_cell.length_a   1.000
_cell.length_b   1.000
_cell.length_c   1.000
_cell.angle_alpha   90.00
_cell.angle_beta   90.00
_cell.angle_gamma   90.00
#
_symmetry.space_group_name_H-M   'P 1'
#
loop_
_entity.id
_entity.type
_entity.pdbx_description
1 polymer ?
#
loop_
_entity_poly.entity_id
_entity_poly.type
_entity_poly.pdbx_seq_one_letter_code
_entity_poly.pdbx_strand_id
1 'polypeptide(L)'
;MLYLSLLLTALGGGGIRPCVAAFGADQFGRRGRRPGGEQKWSYFNLYFFSMGLAVLLALTVVVYVQENVGWDWGFGIPAIAMFLSVLSFVVGYPLYVKI
;
A
#
# COMPACT_ATOMS: atom_id res chain seq x y z
N MET A 1 -4.02 -23.22 12.87
CA MET A 1 -3.77 -22.59 11.55
C MET A 1 -4.28 -21.16 11.49
N LEU A 2 -5.55 -20.87 11.80
CA LEU A 2 -6.09 -19.50 11.80
C LEU A 2 -5.32 -18.49 12.67
N TYR A 3 -4.94 -18.85 13.90
CA TYR A 3 -4.17 -17.95 14.78
C TYR A 3 -2.82 -17.54 14.20
N LEU A 4 -2.14 -18.47 13.50
CA LEU A 4 -0.86 -18.18 12.85
C LEU A 4 -1.07 -17.23 11.66
N SER A 5 -2.08 -17.49 10.83
CA SER A 5 -2.45 -16.62 9.70
C SER A 5 -2.81 -15.20 10.16
N LEU A 6 -3.52 -15.08 11.29
CA LEU A 6 -3.88 -13.80 11.89
C LEU A 6 -2.65 -13.05 12.40
N LEU A 7 -1.72 -13.76 13.05
CA LEU A 7 -0.45 -13.22 13.54
C LEU A 7 0.41 -12.69 12.40
N LEU A 8 0.57 -13.47 11.32
CA LEU A 8 1.31 -13.03 10.13
C LEU A 8 0.66 -11.80 9.48
N THR A 9 -0.67 -11.77 9.40
CA THR A 9 -1.41 -10.62 8.84
C THR A 9 -1.24 -9.38 9.71
N ALA A 10 -1.34 -9.52 11.04
CA ALA A 10 -1.16 -8.41 11.98
C ALA A 10 0.26 -7.85 11.93
N LEU A 11 1.28 -8.72 11.89
CA LEU A 11 2.68 -8.32 11.78
C LEU A 11 2.97 -7.62 10.44
N GLY A 12 2.49 -8.19 9.32
CA GLY A 12 2.66 -7.60 8.00
C GLY A 12 1.95 -6.24 7.86
N GLY A 13 0.69 -6.17 8.29
CA GLY A 13 -0.09 -4.93 8.26
C GLY A 13 0.47 -3.83 9.16
N GLY A 14 0.99 -4.20 10.33
CA GLY A 14 1.60 -3.26 11.28
C GLY A 14 2.95 -2.72 10.80
N GLY A 15 3.78 -3.54 10.17
CA GLY A 15 5.12 -3.14 9.70
C GLY A 15 5.11 -2.34 8.39
N ILE A 16 4.26 -2.70 7.43
CA ILE A 16 4.30 -2.07 6.09
C ILE A 16 3.83 -0.62 6.12
N ARG A 17 2.80 -0.29 6.91
CA ARG A 17 2.22 1.06 6.97
C ARG A 17 3.21 2.17 7.33
N PRO A 18 4.02 2.06 8.41
CA PRO A 18 5.03 3.08 8.73
C PRO A 18 6.20 3.06 7.75
N CYS A 19 6.61 1.88 7.25
CA CYS A 19 7.74 1.76 6.32
C CYS A 19 7.46 2.41 4.95
N VAL A 20 6.26 2.25 4.39
CA VAL A 20 5.88 2.85 3.09
C VAL A 20 5.86 4.37 3.19
N ALA A 21 5.34 4.92 4.29
CA ALA A 21 5.33 6.37 4.51
C ALA A 21 6.77 6.94 4.67
N ALA A 22 7.62 6.28 5.45
CA ALA A 22 9.01 6.68 5.64
C ALA A 22 9.83 6.58 4.34
N PHE A 23 9.66 5.48 3.59
CA PHE A 23 10.34 5.27 2.31
C PHE A 23 9.87 6.27 1.25
N GLY A 24 8.56 6.51 1.15
CA GLY A 24 8.00 7.55 0.30
C GLY A 24 8.59 8.92 0.63
N ALA A 25 8.65 9.30 1.91
CA ALA A 25 9.24 10.55 2.34
C ALA A 25 10.74 10.68 1.98
N ASP A 26 11.53 9.59 2.10
CA ASP A 26 12.95 9.60 1.75
C ASP A 26 13.19 9.80 0.23
N GLN A 27 12.31 9.27 -0.62
CA GLN A 27 12.37 9.51 -2.08
C GLN A 27 12.21 11.00 -2.44
N PHE A 28 11.41 11.75 -1.67
CA PHE A 28 11.24 13.21 -1.86
C PHE A 28 12.22 14.04 -1.02
N GLY A 29 12.84 13.45 0.00
CA GLY A 29 13.86 14.09 0.85
C GLY A 29 15.18 14.31 0.13
N ARG A 30 15.60 13.35 -0.71
CA ARG A 30 16.94 13.32 -1.34
C ARG A 30 17.04 13.98 -2.71
N ARG A 31 15.92 14.23 -3.39
CA ARG A 31 15.90 14.90 -4.71
C ARG A 31 16.00 16.42 -4.58
N GLY A 32 17.08 16.89 -3.95
CA GLY A 32 17.38 18.30 -3.72
C GLY A 32 17.78 19.06 -4.99
N ARG A 33 16.87 19.28 -5.94
CA ARG A 33 17.22 20.11 -7.11
C ARG A 33 16.16 21.04 -7.68
N ARG A 34 15.03 21.28 -7.01
CA ARG A 34 14.14 22.42 -7.32
C ARG A 34 13.48 22.97 -6.04
N PRO A 35 13.38 24.31 -5.87
CA PRO A 35 12.66 24.89 -4.76
C PRO A 35 11.18 24.60 -4.96
N GLY A 36 10.53 23.98 -3.98
CA GLY A 36 9.10 23.70 -4.11
C GLY A 36 8.58 22.81 -3.02
N GLY A 37 8.38 23.37 -1.82
CA GLY A 37 7.57 22.72 -0.79
C GLY A 37 6.18 22.32 -1.30
N GLU A 38 5.68 22.96 -2.35
CA GLU A 38 4.39 22.71 -3.00
C GLU A 38 4.28 21.33 -3.66
N GLN A 39 5.36 20.80 -4.26
CA GLN A 39 5.33 19.46 -4.88
C GLN A 39 5.24 18.34 -3.83
N LYS A 40 5.86 18.54 -2.65
CA LYS A 40 5.74 17.60 -1.53
C LYS A 40 4.30 17.58 -0.99
N TRP A 41 3.69 18.75 -0.82
CA TRP A 41 2.31 18.88 -0.36
C TRP A 41 1.29 18.28 -1.35
N SER A 42 1.47 18.50 -2.66
CA SER A 42 0.62 17.90 -3.69
C SER A 42 0.71 16.37 -3.70
N TYR A 43 1.91 15.80 -3.53
CA TYR A 43 2.09 14.35 -3.42
C TYR A 43 1.41 13.78 -2.17
N PHE A 44 1.59 14.41 -1.00
CA PHE A 44 0.91 13.98 0.23
C PHE A 44 -0.62 14.06 0.08
N ASN A 45 -1.14 15.13 -0.52
CA ASN A 45 -2.57 15.29 -0.75
C ASN A 45 -3.12 14.19 -1.69
N LEU A 46 -2.43 13.91 -2.80
CA LEU A 46 -2.79 12.82 -3.71
C LEU A 46 -2.69 11.44 -3.04
N TYR A 47 -1.68 11.23 -2.20
CA TYR A 47 -1.50 10.00 -1.42
C TYR A 47 -2.68 9.80 -0.45
N PHE A 48 -3.04 10.81 0.35
CA PHE A 48 -4.19 10.73 1.26
C PHE A 48 -5.52 10.56 0.51
N PHE A 49 -5.69 11.24 -0.62
CA PHE A 49 -6.87 11.06 -1.48
C PHE A 49 -6.98 9.63 -2.02
N SER A 50 -5.87 9.09 -2.54
CA SER A 50 -5.81 7.71 -3.04
C SER A 50 -6.04 6.68 -1.92
N MET A 51 -5.56 6.95 -0.71
CA MET A 51 -5.78 6.11 0.46
C MET A 51 -7.26 6.11 0.88
N GLY A 52 -7.91 7.28 0.88
CA GLY A 52 -9.35 7.37 1.14
C GLY A 52 -10.17 6.60 0.11
N LEU A 53 -9.85 6.74 -1.18
CA LEU A 53 -10.51 6.03 -2.26
C LEU A 53 -10.28 4.51 -2.17
N ALA A 54 -9.08 4.07 -1.82
CA ALA A 54 -8.77 2.65 -1.59
C ALA A 54 -9.57 2.06 -0.42
N VAL A 55 -9.74 2.80 0.68
CA VAL A 55 -10.58 2.37 1.81
C VAL A 55 -12.05 2.27 1.41
N LEU A 56 -12.56 3.25 0.65
CA LEU A 56 -13.94 3.19 0.13
C LEU A 56 -14.16 1.96 -0.75
N LEU A 57 -13.23 1.68 -1.68
CA LEU A 57 -13.29 0.49 -2.53
C LEU A 57 -13.17 -0.80 -1.71
N ALA A 58 -12.31 -0.83 -0.70
CA ALA A 58 -12.18 -1.99 0.18
C ALA A 58 -13.49 -2.27 0.93
N LEU A 59 -14.12 -1.25 1.52
CA LEU A 59 -15.36 -1.40 2.28
C LEU A 59 -16.58 -1.67 1.40
N THR A 60 -16.55 -1.33 0.11
CA THR A 60 -17.66 -1.58 -0.82
C THR A 60 -17.45 -2.86 -1.62
N VAL A 61 -16.38 -2.92 -2.44
CA VAL A 61 -16.14 -4.02 -3.37
C VAL A 61 -15.72 -5.29 -2.65
N VAL A 62 -14.79 -5.22 -1.69
CA VAL A 62 -14.29 -6.43 -1.01
C VAL A 62 -15.38 -7.01 -0.10
N VAL A 63 -16.11 -6.17 0.62
CA VAL A 63 -17.23 -6.60 1.47
C VAL A 63 -18.35 -7.19 0.60
N TYR A 64 -18.69 -6.57 -0.53
CA TYR A 64 -19.70 -7.10 -1.45
C TYR A 64 -19.31 -8.50 -1.97
N VAL A 65 -18.05 -8.70 -2.35
CA VAL A 65 -17.56 -10.02 -2.81
C VAL A 65 -17.56 -11.05 -1.69
N GLN A 66 -17.16 -10.66 -0.47
CA GLN A 66 -17.21 -11.54 0.71
C GLN A 66 -18.63 -12.04 0.98
N GLU A 67 -19.64 -11.18 0.88
CA GLU A 67 -21.03 -11.53 1.14
C GLU A 67 -21.74 -12.26 -0.02
N ASN A 68 -21.43 -11.94 -1.28
CA ASN A 68 -22.16 -12.47 -2.44
C ASN A 68 -21.51 -13.69 -3.12
N VAL A 69 -20.17 -13.77 -3.14
CA VAL A 69 -19.42 -14.81 -3.89
C VAL A 69 -18.79 -15.83 -2.94
N GLY A 70 -18.52 -15.42 -1.71
CA GLY A 70 -18.00 -16.27 -0.65
C GLY A 70 -16.64 -15.81 -0.12
N TRP A 71 -16.32 -16.30 1.07
CA TRP A 71 -15.15 -15.88 1.85
C TRP A 71 -13.81 -16.21 1.17
N ASP A 72 -13.73 -17.29 0.38
CA ASP A 72 -12.51 -17.67 -0.35
C ASP A 72 -12.09 -16.60 -1.37
N TRP A 73 -13.04 -16.09 -2.17
CA TRP A 73 -12.78 -15.00 -3.12
C TRP A 73 -12.55 -13.67 -2.42
N GLY A 74 -13.26 -13.44 -1.31
CA GLY A 74 -13.10 -12.25 -0.47
C GLY A 74 -11.70 -12.10 0.15
N PHE A 75 -11.03 -13.20 0.48
CA PHE A 75 -9.63 -13.19 0.94
C PHE A 75 -8.63 -13.30 -0.20
N GLY A 76 -9.00 -13.94 -1.31
CA GLY A 76 -8.14 -14.05 -2.51
C GLY A 76 -7.80 -12.70 -3.13
N ILE A 77 -8.77 -11.79 -3.22
CA ILE A 77 -8.57 -10.46 -3.85
C ILE A 77 -7.50 -9.63 -3.09
N PRO A 78 -7.58 -9.44 -1.76
CA PRO A 78 -6.51 -8.78 -0.99
C PRO A 78 -5.14 -9.48 -1.11
N ALA A 79 -5.11 -10.82 -1.14
CA ALA A 79 -3.87 -11.57 -1.25
C ALA A 79 -3.18 -11.33 -2.61
N ILE A 80 -3.94 -11.35 -3.70
CA ILE A 80 -3.43 -11.05 -5.05
C ILE A 80 -2.97 -9.60 -5.14
N ALA A 81 -3.73 -8.65 -4.59
CA ALA A 81 -3.34 -7.24 -4.55
C ALA A 81 -2.01 -7.03 -3.80
N MET A 82 -1.82 -7.73 -2.67
CA MET A 82 -0.57 -7.70 -1.91
C MET A 82 0.59 -8.31 -2.69
N PHE A 83 0.37 -9.43 -3.39
CA PHE A 83 1.37 -10.05 -4.26
C PHE A 83 1.80 -9.12 -5.42
N LEU A 84 0.83 -8.47 -6.07
CA LEU A 84 1.09 -7.48 -7.12
C LEU A 84 1.88 -6.27 -6.59
N SER A 85 1.58 -5.83 -5.37
CA SER A 85 2.34 -4.75 -4.70
C SER A 85 3.80 -5.13 -4.51
N VAL A 86 4.07 -6.35 -4.02
CA VAL A 86 5.45 -6.87 -3.86
C VAL A 86 6.15 -6.98 -5.21
N LEU A 87 5.48 -7.50 -6.24
CA LEU A 87 6.01 -7.56 -7.61
C LEU A 87 6.38 -6.18 -8.15
N SER A 88 5.49 -5.20 -7.99
CA SER A 88 5.74 -3.81 -8.39
C SER A 88 6.96 -3.24 -7.67
N PHE A 89 7.10 -3.52 -6.37
CA PHE A 89 8.24 -3.05 -5.58
C PHE A 89 9.56 -3.68 -6.05
N VAL A 90 9.56 -4.98 -6.37
CA VAL A 90 10.73 -5.70 -6.88
C VAL A 90 11.10 -5.27 -8.30
N VAL A 91 10.11 -5.07 -9.19
CA VAL A 91 10.33 -4.57 -10.56
C VAL A 91 10.76 -3.11 -10.56
N GLY A 92 10.33 -2.32 -9.58
CA GLY A 92 10.76 -0.94 -9.36
C GLY A 92 12.16 -0.81 -8.74
N TYR A 93 12.73 -1.90 -8.18
CA TYR A 93 14.07 -1.95 -7.59
C TYR A 93 15.19 -1.30 -8.43
N PRO A 94 15.32 -1.51 -9.76
CA PRO A 94 16.31 -0.83 -10.59
C PRO A 94 16.06 0.67 -10.81
N LEU A 95 14.83 1.15 -10.57
CA LEU A 95 14.41 2.56 -10.73
C LEU A 95 14.52 3.36 -9.41
N TYR A 96 14.70 2.67 -8.28
CA TYR A 96 14.96 3.30 -6.98
C TYR A 96 16.40 3.79 -6.88
N VAL A 97 16.59 4.97 -6.28
CA VAL A 97 17.91 5.52 -5.96
C VAL A 97 18.62 4.53 -5.04
N LYS A 98 19.64 3.85 -5.57
CA LYS A 98 20.57 3.05 -4.77
C LYS A 98 21.38 4.02 -3.90
N ILE A 99 21.42 3.74 -2.60
CA ILE A 99 22.37 4.35 -1.66
C ILE A 99 23.79 4.04 -2.12
#